data_AF-A0A964IUQ2-F1
#
_entry.id   AF-A0A964IUQ2-F1
#
_cell.length_a   1.000
_cell.length_b   1.000
_cell.length_c   1.000
_cell.angle_alpha   90.00
_cell.angle_beta   90.00
_cell.angle_gamma   90.00
#
_symmetry.space_group_name_H-M   'P 1'
#
loop_
_entity.id
_entity.type
_entity.pdbx_description
1 polymer ?
#
loop_
_entity_poly.entity_id
_entity_poly.type
_entity_poly.pdbx_seq_one_letter_code
_entity_poly.pdbx_strand_id
1 'polypeptide(L)' 'MNIFIFKSEANRELRAFSDDQGGHKLPAKFRPWHAVGVVKPESPPPNNLSRAVIEKSIADAGYQLWKLKSEK' A
#
# COMPACT_ATOMS: atom_id res chain seq x y z
N MET A 1 5.88 0.90 -12.02
CA MET A 1 5.17 -0.25 -11.43
C MET A 1 3.68 0.04 -11.27
N ASN A 2 2.82 -0.98 -11.36
CA ASN A 2 1.45 -0.90 -10.84
C ASN A 2 1.51 -1.13 -9.33
N ILE A 3 0.97 -0.20 -8.55
CA ILE A 3 1.00 -0.28 -7.09
C ILE A 3 -0.39 -0.66 -6.60
N PHE A 4 -0.54 -1.85 -6.08
CA PHE A 4 -1.78 -2.31 -5.47
C PHE A 4 -1.90 -1.79 -4.05
N ILE A 5 -3.06 -1.23 -3.74
CA ILE A 5 -3.40 -0.69 -2.42
C ILE A 5 -4.21 -1.74 -1.68
N PHE A 6 -3.76 -2.09 -0.49
CA PHE A 6 -4.46 -2.98 0.42
C PHE A 6 -4.87 -2.22 1.67
N LYS A 7 -6.05 -2.53 2.21
CA LYS A 7 -6.45 -2.14 3.57
C LYS A 7 -6.28 -3.35 4.49
N SER A 8 -5.84 -3.11 5.71
CA SER A 8 -5.89 -4.13 6.75
C SER A 8 -7.31 -4.18 7.31
N GLU A 9 -7.88 -5.38 7.45
CA GLU A 9 -9.14 -5.52 8.18
C GLU A 9 -8.94 -5.30 9.69
N ALA A 10 -7.79 -5.69 10.22
CA ALA A 10 -7.43 -5.50 11.64
C ALA A 10 -7.20 -4.02 12.00
N ASN A 11 -6.83 -3.18 11.04
CA ASN A 11 -6.67 -1.74 11.24
C ASN A 11 -7.21 -0.96 10.04
N ARG A 12 -8.40 -0.36 10.18
CA ARG A 12 -9.06 0.42 9.12
C ARG A 12 -8.25 1.62 8.63
N GLU A 13 -7.41 2.18 9.48
CA GLU A 13 -6.53 3.31 9.16
C GLU A 13 -5.21 2.86 8.50
N LEU A 14 -4.88 1.56 8.59
CA LEU A 14 -3.65 1.00 8.05
C LEU A 14 -3.88 0.54 6.61
N ARG A 15 -3.03 1.06 5.74
CA ARG A 15 -2.98 0.66 4.34
C ARG A 15 -1.58 0.17 3.99
N ALA A 16 -1.53 -0.68 2.98
CA ALA A 16 -0.28 -1.16 2.42
C ALA A 16 -0.26 -0.96 0.92
N PHE A 17 0.93 -0.73 0.39
CA PHE A 17 1.23 -0.71 -1.01
C PHE A 17 2.12 -1.90 -1.34
N SER A 18 1.83 -2.58 -2.43
CA SER A 18 2.62 -3.71 -2.93
C SER A 18 2.59 -3.67 -4.46
N ASP A 19 3.61 -4.20 -5.11
CA ASP A 19 3.58 -4.47 -6.55
C ASP A 19 2.84 -5.77 -6.90
N ASP A 20 2.65 -6.62 -5.89
CA ASP A 20 1.98 -7.90 -6.05
C ASP A 20 0.47 -7.75 -5.83
N GLN A 21 -0.32 -8.19 -6.81
CA GLN A 21 -1.78 -8.19 -6.76
C GLN A 21 -2.31 -9.10 -5.63
N GLY A 22 -1.57 -10.15 -5.26
CA GLY A 22 -1.96 -11.07 -4.19
C GLY A 22 -1.60 -10.61 -2.78
N GLY A 23 -0.80 -9.55 -2.63
CA GLY A 23 -0.29 -9.13 -1.34
C GLY A 23 0.55 -10.20 -0.63
N HIS A 24 1.21 -11.11 -1.36
CA HIS A 24 2.03 -12.19 -0.80
C HIS A 24 3.21 -11.65 0.00
N LYS A 25 3.75 -10.51 -0.41
CA LYS A 25 4.85 -9.80 0.24
C LYS A 25 4.39 -9.06 1.52
N LEU A 26 3.09 -8.94 1.77
CA LEU A 26 2.57 -8.17 2.90
C LEU A 26 2.73 -8.93 4.23
N PRO A 27 3.01 -8.21 5.33
CA PRO A 27 3.17 -8.83 6.64
C PRO A 27 1.90 -9.54 7.11
N ALA A 28 2.05 -10.79 7.54
CA ALA A 28 0.94 -11.65 7.98
C ALA A 28 0.25 -11.13 9.26
N LYS A 29 0.94 -10.34 10.09
CA LYS A 29 0.40 -9.77 11.34
C LYS A 29 -0.85 -8.90 11.14
N PHE A 30 -1.00 -8.30 9.96
CA PHE A 30 -2.09 -7.39 9.64
C PHE A 30 -3.06 -7.98 8.61
N ARG A 31 -2.93 -9.28 8.30
CA ARG A 31 -3.92 -10.01 7.52
C ARG A 31 -5.25 -10.07 8.30
N PRO A 32 -6.40 -10.19 7.60
CA PRO A 32 -6.53 -10.23 6.15
C PRO A 32 -6.31 -8.85 5.51
N TRP A 33 -5.62 -8.86 4.36
CA TRP A 33 -5.40 -7.68 3.52
C TRP A 33 -6.42 -7.70 2.38
N HIS A 34 -7.17 -6.62 2.23
CA HIS A 34 -8.13 -6.47 1.15
C HIS A 34 -7.62 -5.47 0.13
N ALA A 35 -7.47 -5.90 -1.12
CA ALA A 35 -7.18 -5.00 -2.23
C ALA A 35 -8.35 -4.01 -2.40
N VAL A 36 -8.05 -2.72 -2.32
CA VAL A 36 -9.04 -1.64 -2.43
C VAL A 36 -8.84 -0.78 -3.66
N GLY A 37 -7.70 -0.87 -4.32
CA GLY A 37 -7.42 -0.11 -5.51
C GLY A 37 -6.03 -0.39 -6.08
N VAL A 38 -5.76 0.21 -7.23
CA VAL A 38 -4.45 0.14 -7.90
C VAL A 38 -4.07 1.53 -8.39
N VAL A 39 -2.83 1.93 -8.11
CA VAL A 39 -2.21 3.13 -8.66
C VAL A 39 -1.45 2.72 -9.92
N LYS A 40 -1.99 3.11 -11.06
CA LYS A 40 -1.32 2.93 -12.36
C LYS A 40 -0.08 3.83 -12.45
N PRO A 41 0.95 3.45 -13.23
CA PRO A 41 2.13 4.28 -13.48
C PRO A 41 1.80 5.72 -13.87
N GLU A 42 0.74 5.91 -14.66
CA GLU A 42 0.29 7.21 -15.17
C GLU A 42 -0.56 8.01 -14.17
N SER A 43 -0.98 7.40 -13.06
CA SER A 43 -1.87 8.03 -12.08
C SER A 43 -1.10 8.42 -10.82
N PRO A 44 -1.29 9.65 -10.30
CA PRO A 44 -0.66 10.05 -9.05
C PRO A 44 -1.20 9.21 -7.87
N PRO A 45 -0.33 8.79 -6.94
CA PRO A 45 -0.77 8.07 -5.74
C PRO A 45 -1.60 8.99 -4.83
N PRO A 46 -2.51 8.40 -4.01
CA PRO A 46 -3.34 9.16 -3.09
C PRO A 46 -2.53 9.92 -2.03
N ASN A 47 -3.10 10.99 -1.47
CA ASN A 47 -2.57 11.73 -0.31
C ASN A 47 -1.21 12.44 -0.50
N ASN A 48 -0.87 12.91 -1.70
CA ASN A 48 0.43 13.56 -1.98
C ASN A 48 1.66 12.69 -1.63
N LEU A 49 1.49 11.37 -1.56
CA LEU A 49 2.59 10.48 -1.30
C LEU A 49 3.54 10.47 -2.50
N SER A 50 4.85 10.54 -2.25
CA SER A 50 5.81 10.45 -3.35
C SER A 50 5.84 9.03 -3.91
N ARG A 51 5.33 8.87 -5.14
CA ARG A 51 5.39 7.60 -5.89
C ARG A 51 6.77 6.96 -5.86
N ALA A 52 7.82 7.76 -6.06
CA ALA A 52 9.20 7.30 -6.01
C ALA A 52 9.58 6.65 -4.66
N VAL A 53 9.08 7.18 -3.53
CA VAL A 53 9.33 6.61 -2.21
C VAL A 53 8.60 5.29 -2.04
N ILE A 54 7.34 5.22 -2.49
CA ILE A 54 6.56 3.98 -2.45
C ILE A 54 7.23 2.90 -3.30
N GLU A 55 7.60 3.22 -4.54
CA GLU A 55 8.26 2.28 -5.45
C GLU A 55 9.62 1.84 -4.90
N LYS A 56 10.40 2.74 -4.30
CA LYS A 56 11.67 2.39 -3.65
C LYS A 56 11.48 1.46 -2.46
N SER A 57 10.51 1.73 -1.59
CA SER A 57 10.19 0.86 -0.45
C SER A 57 9.66 -0.51 -0.88
N ILE A 58 8.86 -0.57 -1.95
CA ILE A 58 8.41 -1.84 -2.52
C ILE A 58 9.57 -2.60 -3.17
N ALA A 59 10.50 -1.91 -3.84
CA ALA A 59 11.68 -2.55 -4.41
C ALA A 59 12.63 -3.10 -3.34
N ASP A 60 12.75 -2.42 -2.20
CA ASP A 60 13.63 -2.80 -1.09
C ASP A 60 13.01 -3.86 -0.17
N ALA A 61 11.80 -3.61 0.34
CA ALA A 61 11.14 -4.45 1.34
C ALA A 61 10.01 -5.34 0.77
N GLY A 62 9.63 -5.14 -0.50
CA GLY A 62 8.49 -5.83 -1.13
C GLY A 62 7.13 -5.19 -0.84
N TYR A 63 7.06 -4.22 0.08
CA TYR A 63 5.84 -3.51 0.42
C TYR A 63 6.13 -2.16 1.10
N GLN A 64 5.14 -1.28 1.15
CA GLN A 64 5.16 -0.07 1.96
C GLN A 64 3.90 0.04 2.81
N LEU A 65 4.06 0.19 4.12
CA LEU A 65 2.94 0.50 5.02
C LEU A 65 2.76 2.00 5.14
N TRP A 66 1.51 2.45 5.16
CA TRP A 66 1.17 3.83 5.45
C TRP A 66 -0.12 3.87 6.27
N LYS A 67 -0.22 4.86 7.15
CA LYS A 67 -1.43 5.11 7.92
C LYS A 67 -2.10 6.33 7.33
N LEU A 68 -3.40 6.25 7.09
CA LEU A 68 -4.21 7.45 6.95
C LEU A 68 -4.11 8.21 8.27
N LYS A 69 -3.59 9.42 8.26
CA LYS A 69 -3.78 10.32 9.40
C LYS A 69 -5.28 10.55 9.48
N SER A 70 -5.93 10.06 10.53
CA SER A 70 -7.22 10.60 10.93
C SER A 70 -6.97 12.07 11.27
N GLU A 71 -7.50 12.98 10.46
CA GLU A 71 -7.65 14.37 10.87
C GLU A 71 -8.44 14.34 12.18
N LYS A 72 -7.82 14.88 13.23
CA LYS A 72 -8.38 14.94 14.59
C LYS A 72 -8.97 16.32 14.79
#